data_AF-A0A8T0CQU6-F1
#
_entry.id   AF-A0A8T0CQU6-F1
#
_cell.length_a   1.000
_cell.length_b   1.000
_cell.length_c   1.000
_cell.angle_alpha   90.00
_cell.angle_beta   90.00
_cell.angle_gamma   90.00
#
_symmetry.space_group_name_H-M   'P 1'
#
loop_
_entity.id
_entity.type
_entity.pdbx_description
1 polymer ?
#
loop_
_entity_poly.entity_id
_entity_poly.type
_entity_poly.pdbx_seq_one_letter_code
_entity_poly.pdbx_strand_id
1 'polypeptide(L)'
;MTVHEKIEVDLEIKAPADKFHNVYSCRPHHISTMSPDMVQSVDLHEGDWGKAGSIICWSFTHDGKTKVAKEVIEAIDDEKN
;
A
#
# COMPACT_ATOMS: atom_id res chain seq x y z
N MET A 1 -5.54 -13.90 24.72
CA MET A 1 -4.11 -14.09 24.42
C MET A 1 -3.80 -13.20 23.23
N THR A 2 -2.96 -12.19 23.39
CA THR A 2 -2.57 -11.30 22.29
C THR A 2 -1.21 -11.75 21.80
N VAL A 3 -1.14 -12.25 20.56
CA VAL A 3 0.12 -12.64 19.92
C VAL A 3 0.59 -11.43 19.13
N HIS A 4 1.80 -10.96 19.42
CA HIS A 4 2.46 -9.90 18.67
C HIS A 4 3.72 -10.49 18.05
N GLU A 5 3.81 -10.45 16.74
CA GLU A 5 5.01 -10.80 15.98
C GLU A 5 5.32 -9.64 15.03
N LYS A 6 6.60 -9.28 14.90
CA LYS A 6 7.07 -8.24 14.01
C LYS A 6 8.02 -8.86 12.99
N ILE A 7 7.75 -8.61 11.71
CA ILE A 7 8.61 -9.04 10.60
C ILE A 7 9.09 -7.77 9.89
N GLU A 8 10.39 -7.71 9.61
CA GLU A 8 11.05 -6.60 8.92
C GLU A 8 11.87 -7.14 7.74
N VAL A 9 11.87 -6.42 6.62
CA VAL A 9 12.61 -6.78 5.42
C VAL A 9 13.19 -5.49 4.81
N ASP A 10 14.51 -5.46 4.62
CA ASP A 10 15.22 -4.36 3.95
C ASP A 10 15.67 -4.81 2.55
N LEU A 11 15.33 -4.02 1.53
CA LEU A 11 15.68 -4.27 0.13
C LEU A 11 16.16 -2.99 -0.52
N GLU A 12 17.29 -3.06 -1.23
CA GLU A 12 17.78 -1.95 -2.04
C GLU A 12 16.98 -1.83 -3.34
N ILE A 13 16.45 -0.65 -3.62
CA ILE A 13 15.76 -0.34 -4.88
C ILE A 13 16.54 0.71 -5.67
N LYS A 14 16.49 0.61 -6.99
CA LYS A 14 17.12 1.60 -7.89
C LYS A 14 16.25 2.83 -8.13
N ALA A 15 14.99 2.79 -7.72
CA ALA A 15 14.06 3.90 -7.89
C ALA A 15 14.34 4.99 -6.84
N PRO A 16 14.14 6.28 -7.19
CA PRO A 16 14.21 7.36 -6.21
C PRO A 16 13.23 7.15 -5.04
N ALA A 17 13.69 7.39 -3.82
CA ALA A 17 12.92 7.15 -2.59
C ALA A 17 11.61 7.97 -2.57
N ASP A 18 11.69 9.25 -2.91
CA ASP A 18 10.55 10.17 -3.00
C ASP A 18 9.45 9.65 -3.94
N LYS A 19 9.84 9.09 -5.09
CA LYS A 19 8.90 8.53 -6.06
C LYS A 19 8.27 7.24 -5.56
N PHE A 20 9.07 6.36 -4.93
CA PHE A 20 8.56 5.11 -4.37
C PHE A 20 7.58 5.39 -3.23
N HIS A 21 7.94 6.26 -2.30
CA HIS A 21 7.07 6.71 -1.22
C HIS A 21 5.76 7.31 -1.75
N ASN A 22 5.85 8.23 -2.72
CA ASN A 22 4.67 8.87 -3.32
C ASN A 22 3.68 7.87 -3.92
N VAL A 23 4.17 6.76 -4.49
CA VAL A 23 3.30 5.68 -5.00
C VAL A 23 2.46 5.08 -3.89
N TYR A 24 3.07 4.69 -2.77
CA TYR A 24 2.34 4.04 -1.67
C TYR A 24 1.52 5.00 -0.84
N SER A 25 1.99 6.25 -0.63
CA SER A 25 1.30 7.22 0.22
C SER A 25 0.13 7.93 -0.47
N CYS A 26 0.33 8.40 -1.71
CA CYS A 26 -0.59 9.34 -2.37
C CYS A 26 -1.33 8.77 -3.57
N ARG A 27 -0.85 7.69 -4.17
CA ARG A 27 -1.39 7.15 -5.42
C ARG A 27 -1.26 5.62 -5.51
N PRO A 28 -1.71 4.87 -4.49
CA PRO A 28 -1.55 3.43 -4.45
C PRO A 28 -2.35 2.72 -5.56
N HIS A 29 -3.39 3.37 -6.11
CA HIS A 29 -4.12 2.88 -7.29
C HIS A 29 -3.27 2.71 -8.55
N HIS A 30 -2.07 3.30 -8.63
CA HIS A 30 -1.14 3.02 -9.73
C HIS A 30 -0.46 1.64 -9.62
N ILE A 31 -0.44 1.02 -8.43
CA ILE A 31 0.24 -0.27 -8.21
C ILE A 31 -0.38 -1.38 -9.06
N SER A 32 -1.68 -1.31 -9.33
CA SER A 32 -2.35 -2.29 -10.23
C SER A 32 -1.84 -2.21 -11.67
N THR A 33 -1.35 -1.04 -12.11
CA THR A 33 -0.71 -0.89 -13.43
C THR A 33 0.76 -1.31 -13.37
N MET A 34 1.44 -1.11 -12.25
CA MET A 34 2.85 -1.46 -12.06
C MET A 34 3.06 -2.96 -11.86
N SER A 35 2.09 -3.67 -11.26
CA SER A 35 2.19 -5.10 -10.92
C SER A 35 0.82 -5.79 -10.99
N PRO A 36 0.19 -5.86 -12.17
CA PRO A 36 -1.19 -6.37 -12.34
C PRO A 36 -1.37 -7.83 -11.91
N ASP A 37 -0.32 -8.65 -12.04
CA ASP A 37 -0.34 -10.05 -11.62
C ASP A 37 -0.44 -10.20 -10.09
N MET A 38 0.07 -9.22 -9.34
CA MET A 38 0.06 -9.21 -7.87
C MET A 38 -1.14 -8.44 -7.34
N VAL A 39 -1.38 -7.23 -7.84
CA VAL A 39 -2.45 -6.32 -7.40
C VAL A 39 -3.35 -6.00 -8.59
N GLN A 40 -4.63 -6.31 -8.48
CA GLN A 40 -5.61 -6.11 -9.55
C GLN A 40 -6.31 -4.75 -9.43
N SER A 41 -6.58 -4.26 -8.22
CA SER A 41 -7.12 -2.92 -7.99
C SER A 41 -6.75 -2.37 -6.62
N VAL A 42 -6.75 -1.04 -6.51
CA VAL A 42 -6.76 -0.34 -5.23
C VAL A 42 -7.83 0.73 -5.31
N ASP A 43 -8.86 0.59 -4.50
CA ASP A 43 -10.06 1.42 -4.55
C ASP A 43 -10.15 2.28 -3.29
N LEU A 44 -10.46 3.57 -3.45
CA LEU A 44 -10.71 4.47 -2.32
C LEU A 44 -12.15 4.26 -1.84
N HIS A 45 -12.29 3.88 -0.57
CA HIS A 45 -13.60 3.67 0.05
C HIS A 45 -14.08 4.92 0.79
N GLU A 46 -13.23 5.56 1.59
CA GLU A 46 -13.56 6.76 2.36
C GLU A 46 -12.36 7.71 2.43
N GLY A 47 -12.62 9.01 2.49
CA GLY A 47 -11.60 10.06 2.57
C GLY A 47 -11.03 10.44 1.21
N ASP A 48 -9.75 10.84 1.20
CA ASP A 48 -9.02 11.32 0.02
C ASP A 48 -7.68 10.58 -0.11
N TRP A 49 -7.22 10.38 -1.35
CA TRP A 49 -5.87 9.83 -1.56
C TRP A 49 -4.79 10.71 -0.92
N GLY A 50 -3.77 10.11 -0.30
CA GLY A 50 -2.67 10.85 0.32
C GLY A 50 -3.03 11.54 1.63
N LYS A 51 -4.08 11.08 2.33
CA LYS A 51 -4.47 11.58 3.64
C LYS A 51 -4.53 10.46 4.67
N ALA A 52 -4.00 10.75 5.86
CA ALA A 52 -4.23 9.91 7.03
C ALA A 52 -5.72 9.93 7.39
N GLY A 53 -6.24 8.79 7.85
CA GLY A 53 -7.66 8.53 8.09
C GLY A 53 -8.43 8.01 6.88
N SER A 54 -7.85 8.05 5.67
CA SER A 54 -8.47 7.48 4.47
C SER A 54 -8.55 5.97 4.54
N ILE A 55 -9.57 5.42 3.90
CA ILE A 55 -9.84 3.99 3.87
C ILE A 55 -9.72 3.49 2.44
N ILE A 56 -8.83 2.53 2.21
CA ILE A 56 -8.59 1.94 0.90
C ILE A 56 -8.86 0.44 0.93
N CYS A 57 -9.17 -0.13 -0.24
CA CYS A 57 -9.35 -1.55 -0.44
C CYS A 57 -8.42 -2.06 -1.53
N TRP A 58 -7.59 -3.03 -1.20
CA TRP A 58 -6.75 -3.77 -2.13
C TRP A 58 -7.47 -5.01 -2.63
N SER A 59 -7.48 -5.22 -3.95
CA SER A 59 -7.75 -6.52 -4.56
C SER A 59 -6.43 -7.09 -5.07
N PHE A 60 -5.98 -8.21 -4.52
CA PHE A 60 -4.66 -8.78 -4.80
C PHE A 60 -4.70 -10.31 -4.91
N THR A 61 -3.71 -10.89 -5.56
CA THR A 61 -3.56 -12.34 -5.68
C THR A 61 -2.45 -12.83 -4.74
N HIS A 62 -2.75 -13.84 -3.93
CA HIS A 62 -1.77 -14.50 -3.06
C HIS A 62 -2.03 -16.01 -3.07
N ASP A 63 -0.97 -16.80 -3.32
CA ASP A 63 -1.04 -18.25 -3.55
C ASP A 63 -2.08 -18.65 -4.62
N GLY A 64 -2.12 -17.89 -5.73
CA GLY A 64 -3.03 -18.12 -6.85
C GLY A 64 -4.50 -17.83 -6.56
N LYS A 65 -4.82 -17.23 -5.41
CA LYS A 65 -6.20 -16.86 -5.03
C LYS A 65 -6.33 -15.35 -4.88
N THR A 66 -7.40 -14.81 -5.44
CA THR A 66 -7.78 -13.41 -5.22
C THR A 66 -8.25 -13.21 -3.77
N LYS A 67 -7.76 -12.16 -3.15
CA LYS A 67 -8.03 -11.72 -1.78
C LYS A 67 -8.32 -10.23 -1.77
N VAL A 68 -8.97 -9.78 -0.70
CA VAL A 68 -9.26 -8.37 -0.45
C VAL A 68 -8.72 -7.98 0.92
N ALA A 69 -8.08 -6.81 1.00
CA ALA A 69 -7.67 -6.19 2.26
C ALA A 69 -8.22 -4.76 2.33
N LYS A 70 -8.98 -4.46 3.38
CA LYS A 70 -9.47 -3.11 3.68
C LYS A 70 -8.58 -2.50 4.76
N GLU A 71 -8.02 -1.35 4.49
CA GLU A 71 -7.01 -0.71 5.35
C GLU A 71 -7.40 0.73 5.65
N VAL A 72 -7.06 1.18 6.86
CA VAL A 72 -7.09 2.58 7.25
C VAL A 72 -5.66 3.10 7.20
N ILE A 73 -5.43 4.21 6.50
CA ILE A 73 -4.12 4.85 6.45
C ILE A 73 -3.91 5.61 7.75
N GLU A 74 -3.14 5.05 8.68
CA GLU A 74 -2.95 5.65 10.00
C GLU A 74 -2.06 6.90 9.97
N ALA A 75 -1.00 6.89 9.16
CA ALA A 75 -0.06 7.98 9.06
C ALA A 75 0.65 8.01 7.69
N ILE A 76 1.06 9.21 7.27
CA ILE A 76 1.96 9.44 6.14
C ILE A 76 3.02 10.42 6.65
N ASP A 77 4.29 10.03 6.58
CA ASP A 77 5.43 10.87 6.97
C ASP A 77 6.21 11.25 5.70
N ASP A 78 6.11 12.52 5.32
CA ASP A 78 6.82 13.07 4.16
C ASP A 78 8.16 13.73 4.55
N GLU A 79 8.43 13.93 5.84
CA GLU A 79 9.59 14.71 6.33
C GLU A 79 10.89 13.89 6.38
N LYS A 80 10.82 12.56 6.19
CA LYS A 80 11.97 11.65 6.27
C LYS A 80 12.41 11.00 4.95
N ASN A 81 12.00 11.54 3.80
CA ASN A 81 12.42 11.05 2.47
C ASN A 81 13.79 11.57 2.01
#